data_AF-A0A3S4YHR4-F1
#
_entry.id   AF-A0A3S4YHR4-F1
#
_cell.length_a   1.000
_cell.length_b   1.000
_cell.length_c   1.000
_cell.angle_alpha   90.00
_cell.angle_beta   90.00
_cell.angle_gamma   90.00
#
_symmetry.space_group_name_H-M   'P 1'
#
loop_
_entity.id
_entity.type
_entity.pdbx_description
1 polymer ?
#
loop_
_entity_poly.entity_id
_entity_poly.type
_entity_poly.pdbx_seq_one_letter_code
_entity_poly.pdbx_strand_id
1 'polypeptide(L)'
;MDKWSLRRSYISFVLPVVLAACAGGGNVSIPSTVVPVPTLSALNPQDPNVIGPTPNLEIETFNANSETSGKVVSWQIKEKNIFGELVARDKFAYQTPDGKVYVFNTYTNPILPDSFHPDKNLRTKHDMQATDDGGKLFACCENGQRQYTGTTGNAVRYGAWIDKNGKADLFVGGILADATKMQGATEENKFRPKGKATYEVWALRVKNGGVVSSSYRPNTFPNKDGVQSLLTVNFNTGKLGGTIVGNSDFGADIRFDDVSVQGNRFSGSASSNGVAGKVEGAFYGRGGYRTPHGDQIGGKVVFDKDRSLNSVFGGATSNSMRRPDDTSRDLTPIN
;
A
#
# COMPACT_ATOMS: atom_id res chain seq x y z
N MET A 1 -34.83 -63.26 -52.57
CA MET A 1 -35.49 -61.98 -52.25
C MET A 1 -36.74 -62.32 -51.46
N ASP A 2 -36.68 -62.22 -50.13
CA ASP A 2 -37.84 -62.37 -49.26
C ASP A 2 -37.66 -61.54 -47.96
N LYS A 3 -38.68 -60.70 -47.75
CA LYS A 3 -39.26 -60.02 -46.58
C LYS A 3 -38.49 -59.87 -45.24
N TRP A 4 -38.49 -58.61 -44.78
CA TRP A 4 -38.79 -58.01 -43.44
C TRP A 4 -38.95 -58.93 -42.22
N SER A 5 -38.85 -58.50 -40.96
CA SER A 5 -38.24 -57.39 -40.20
C SER A 5 -38.70 -57.63 -38.74
N LEU A 6 -37.95 -57.08 -37.78
CA LEU A 6 -38.38 -56.70 -36.42
C LEU A 6 -38.75 -57.81 -35.41
N ARG A 7 -37.82 -58.08 -34.48
CA ARG A 7 -38.13 -58.39 -33.08
C ARG A 7 -37.54 -57.31 -32.17
N ARG A 8 -38.42 -56.73 -31.35
CA ARG A 8 -38.13 -55.89 -30.19
C ARG A 8 -37.39 -56.70 -29.13
N SER A 9 -36.64 -56.01 -28.26
CA SER A 9 -36.79 -56.15 -26.80
C SER A 9 -36.13 -54.98 -26.08
N TYR A 10 -36.93 -54.30 -25.27
CA TYR A 10 -36.48 -53.34 -24.27
C TYR A 10 -35.75 -54.09 -23.16
N ILE A 11 -34.52 -53.70 -22.85
CA ILE A 11 -33.95 -53.87 -21.51
C ILE A 11 -33.32 -52.53 -21.14
N SER A 12 -33.98 -51.87 -20.19
CA SER A 12 -33.47 -50.72 -19.47
C SER A 12 -32.29 -51.17 -18.62
N PHE A 13 -31.07 -50.68 -18.91
CA PHE A 13 -29.94 -50.79 -18.00
C PHE A 13 -29.59 -49.39 -17.50
N VAL A 14 -29.94 -49.16 -16.24
CA VAL A 14 -29.51 -48.02 -15.44
C VAL A 14 -27.99 -48.14 -15.28
N LEU A 15 -27.24 -47.20 -15.86
CA LEU A 15 -25.82 -47.00 -15.56
C LEU A 15 -25.73 -46.26 -14.22
N PRO A 16 -25.15 -46.84 -13.16
CA PRO A 16 -24.72 -46.05 -12.01
C PRO A 16 -23.51 -45.22 -12.44
N VAL A 17 -23.70 -43.90 -12.51
CA VAL A 17 -22.59 -42.94 -12.49
C VAL A 17 -21.93 -43.06 -11.13
N VAL A 18 -20.85 -43.83 -11.05
CA VAL A 18 -19.98 -43.82 -9.89
C VAL A 18 -19.23 -42.49 -9.91
N LEU A 19 -19.77 -41.50 -9.19
CA LEU A 19 -18.96 -40.38 -8.67
C LEU A 19 -17.98 -40.97 -7.65
N ALA A 20 -16.83 -41.43 -8.12
CA ALA A 20 -15.69 -41.66 -7.26
C ALA A 20 -15.11 -40.28 -6.90
N ALA A 21 -15.43 -39.86 -5.68
CA ALA A 21 -14.73 -38.81 -4.97
C ALA A 21 -13.22 -39.11 -4.94
N CYS A 22 -12.40 -38.27 -5.58
CA CYS A 22 -10.99 -38.14 -5.20
C CYS A 22 -10.91 -37.21 -3.98
N ALA A 23 -11.37 -37.72 -2.84
CA ALA A 23 -10.91 -37.28 -1.53
C ALA A 23 -9.69 -38.13 -1.17
N GLY A 24 -8.50 -37.51 -1.19
CA GLY A 24 -7.31 -38.08 -0.56
C GLY A 24 -6.06 -38.17 -1.44
N GLY A 25 -5.03 -37.39 -1.09
CA GLY A 25 -3.66 -37.91 -1.03
C GLY A 25 -2.77 -37.80 -2.27
N GLY A 26 -3.16 -37.05 -3.30
CA GLY A 26 -2.23 -36.74 -4.38
C GLY A 26 -1.14 -35.77 -3.93
N ASN A 27 0.07 -36.27 -3.67
CA ASN A 27 1.31 -35.48 -3.70
C ASN A 27 1.51 -34.93 -5.13
N VAL A 28 0.63 -34.04 -5.57
CA VAL A 28 0.89 -33.17 -6.69
C VAL A 28 1.95 -32.22 -6.18
N SER A 29 3.21 -32.57 -6.43
CA SER A 29 4.31 -31.63 -6.29
C SER A 29 3.93 -30.42 -7.12
N ILE A 30 3.57 -29.32 -6.46
CA ILE A 30 3.47 -28.02 -7.10
C ILE A 30 4.81 -27.85 -7.81
N PRO A 31 4.85 -27.69 -9.15
CA PRO A 31 6.10 -27.54 -9.85
C PRO A 31 6.89 -26.43 -9.16
N SER A 32 8.05 -26.76 -8.62
CA SER A 32 8.95 -25.79 -7.99
C SER A 32 9.69 -25.00 -9.07
N THR A 33 8.96 -24.46 -10.04
CA THR A 33 9.51 -23.45 -10.94
C THR A 33 9.49 -22.16 -10.15
N VAL A 34 10.51 -21.98 -9.31
CA VAL A 34 10.84 -20.66 -8.77
C VAL A 34 11.27 -19.83 -9.97
N VAL A 35 10.32 -19.14 -10.59
CA VAL A 35 10.64 -18.13 -11.59
C VAL A 35 11.40 -17.05 -10.83
N PRO A 36 12.68 -16.78 -11.15
CA PRO A 36 13.44 -15.77 -10.45
C PRO A 36 12.77 -14.41 -10.66
N VAL A 37 12.67 -13.63 -9.59
CA VAL A 37 12.22 -12.24 -9.68
C VAL A 37 13.21 -11.50 -10.60
N PRO A 38 12.75 -10.87 -11.69
CA PRO A 38 13.64 -10.19 -12.61
C PRO A 38 14.32 -9.00 -11.93
N THR A 39 15.55 -8.68 -12.34
CA THR A 39 16.24 -7.47 -11.90
C THR A 39 15.50 -6.23 -12.40
N LEU A 40 15.38 -5.22 -11.54
CA LEU A 40 14.78 -3.93 -11.84
C LEU A 40 15.84 -3.02 -12.47
N SER A 41 15.70 -2.77 -13.78
CA SER A 41 16.56 -1.84 -14.49
C SER A 41 16.17 -0.38 -14.22
N ALA A 42 17.17 0.49 -14.18
CA ALA A 42 16.94 1.93 -14.13
C ALA A 42 16.23 2.40 -15.40
N LEU A 43 15.34 3.37 -15.24
CA LEU A 43 14.63 4.01 -16.34
C LEU A 43 15.64 4.65 -17.30
N ASN A 44 15.57 4.27 -18.58
CA ASN A 44 16.37 4.88 -19.63
C ASN A 44 15.58 6.03 -20.28
N PRO A 45 15.96 7.31 -20.09
CA PRO A 45 15.26 8.44 -20.70
C PRO A 45 15.31 8.46 -22.23
N GLN A 46 16.19 7.67 -22.86
CA GLN A 46 16.31 7.56 -24.31
C GLN A 46 15.39 6.47 -24.90
N ASP A 47 14.67 5.71 -24.07
CA ASP A 47 13.68 4.74 -24.56
C ASP A 47 12.50 5.49 -25.23
N PRO A 48 12.08 5.12 -26.45
CA PRO A 48 10.99 5.79 -27.17
C PRO A 48 9.61 5.73 -26.48
N ASN A 49 9.46 4.84 -25.50
CA ASN A 49 8.28 4.74 -24.64
C ASN A 49 8.36 5.63 -23.40
N VAL A 50 9.51 6.22 -23.09
CA VAL A 50 9.65 7.18 -21.99
C VAL A 50 9.47 8.59 -22.54
N ILE A 51 8.48 9.31 -21.99
CA ILE A 51 8.19 10.69 -22.42
C ILE A 51 9.02 11.68 -21.59
N GLY A 52 9.11 11.45 -20.29
CA GLY A 52 9.85 12.32 -19.37
C GLY A 52 9.20 12.41 -17.99
N PRO A 53 9.72 13.27 -17.09
CA PRO A 53 9.09 13.56 -15.82
C PRO A 53 7.66 14.10 -16.00
N THR A 54 6.72 13.70 -15.14
CA THR A 54 5.34 14.21 -15.21
C THR A 54 5.32 15.70 -14.82
N PRO A 55 4.78 16.61 -15.65
CA PRO A 55 4.72 18.03 -15.32
C PRO A 55 3.64 18.35 -14.28
N ASN A 56 3.81 19.45 -13.54
CA ASN A 56 2.78 20.03 -12.65
C ASN A 56 2.25 19.08 -11.56
N LEU A 57 3.07 18.15 -11.08
CA LEU A 57 2.78 17.35 -9.88
C LEU A 57 3.61 17.88 -8.70
N GLU A 58 2.92 18.34 -7.65
CA GLU A 58 3.55 18.61 -6.36
C GLU A 58 3.73 17.28 -5.63
N ILE A 59 4.89 16.66 -5.82
CA ILE A 59 5.28 15.44 -5.11
C ILE A 59 6.21 15.81 -3.98
N GLU A 60 5.87 15.33 -2.79
CA GLU A 60 6.73 15.47 -1.63
C GLU A 60 7.12 14.11 -1.09
N THR A 61 8.35 13.99 -0.62
CA THR A 61 8.88 12.77 0.01
C THR A 61 9.43 13.09 1.40
N PHE A 62 9.10 12.24 2.35
CA PHE A 62 9.73 12.16 3.67
C PHE A 62 10.61 10.91 3.73
N ASN A 63 11.85 11.09 4.16
CA ASN A 63 12.77 9.98 4.41
C ASN A 63 13.06 9.87 5.90
N ALA A 64 13.08 8.63 6.42
CA ALA A 64 13.39 8.36 7.82
C ALA A 64 14.90 8.49 8.13
N ASN A 65 15.74 8.53 7.09
CA ASN A 65 17.19 8.70 7.18
C ASN A 65 17.59 10.08 6.63
N SER A 66 18.64 10.71 7.20
CA SER A 66 18.85 12.17 7.07
C SER A 66 20.02 12.63 6.20
N GLU A 67 20.92 11.75 5.76
CA GLU A 67 22.23 12.18 5.25
C GLU A 67 22.38 12.15 3.73
N THR A 68 21.61 11.32 3.04
CA THR A 68 21.61 11.20 1.58
C THR A 68 20.47 10.27 1.24
N SER A 69 19.36 10.86 0.81
CA SER A 69 18.13 10.13 0.58
C SER A 69 17.62 10.33 -0.83
N GLY A 70 17.01 9.28 -1.36
CA GLY A 70 16.26 9.34 -2.61
C GLY A 70 14.89 9.97 -2.39
N LYS A 71 14.11 10.03 -3.46
CA LYS A 71 12.79 10.64 -3.44
C LYS A 71 11.81 9.92 -4.36
N VAL A 72 10.53 9.98 -4.02
CA VAL A 72 9.47 9.58 -4.93
C VAL A 72 9.35 10.65 -6.02
N VAL A 73 9.28 10.21 -7.27
CA VAL A 73 9.08 11.05 -8.46
C VAL A 73 7.99 10.43 -9.33
N SER A 74 7.50 11.17 -10.33
CA SER A 74 6.56 10.65 -11.33
C SER A 74 7.11 10.86 -12.73
N TRP A 75 6.93 9.86 -13.58
CA TRP A 75 7.34 9.84 -14.98
C TRP A 75 6.19 9.43 -15.89
N GLN A 76 6.14 10.02 -17.07
CA GLN A 76 5.23 9.64 -18.14
C GLN A 76 5.87 8.55 -19.00
N ILE A 77 5.20 7.40 -19.06
CA ILE A 77 5.66 6.21 -19.77
C ILE A 77 4.50 5.67 -20.61
N LYS A 78 4.79 5.28 -21.85
CA LYS A 78 3.83 4.63 -22.75
C LYS A 78 3.73 3.15 -22.41
N GLU A 79 2.54 2.71 -22.05
CA GLU A 79 2.24 1.30 -21.77
C GLU A 79 1.10 0.82 -22.66
N LYS A 80 1.09 -0.47 -23.00
CA LYS A 80 -0.02 -1.07 -23.73
C LYS A 80 -1.28 -1.10 -22.86
N ASN A 81 -2.38 -0.58 -23.38
CA ASN A 81 -3.70 -0.77 -22.78
C ASN A 81 -4.22 -2.19 -23.04
N ILE A 82 -5.43 -2.49 -22.57
CA ILE A 82 -6.10 -3.79 -22.77
C ILE A 82 -6.37 -4.14 -24.25
N PHE A 83 -6.27 -3.17 -25.15
CA PHE A 83 -6.42 -3.32 -26.59
C PHE A 83 -5.06 -3.40 -27.32
N GLY A 84 -3.94 -3.36 -26.58
CA GLY A 84 -2.59 -3.43 -27.13
C GLY A 84 -2.03 -2.10 -27.63
N GLU A 85 -2.77 -1.00 -27.48
CA GLU A 85 -2.36 0.34 -27.92
C GLU A 85 -1.46 1.00 -26.87
N LEU A 86 -0.41 1.70 -27.32
CA LEU A 86 0.46 2.45 -26.43
C LEU A 86 -0.23 3.73 -25.96
N VAL A 87 -0.39 3.86 -24.63
CA VAL A 87 -0.99 5.03 -23.98
C VAL A 87 -0.04 5.56 -22.93
N ALA A 88 0.15 6.88 -22.90
CA ALA A 88 0.91 7.54 -21.85
C ALA A 88 0.21 7.39 -20.49
N ARG A 89 0.98 7.01 -19.48
CA ARG A 89 0.55 6.86 -18.09
C ARG A 89 1.56 7.56 -17.18
N ASP A 90 1.06 8.28 -16.19
CA ASP A 90 1.90 8.74 -15.08
C ASP A 90 2.20 7.54 -14.18
N LYS A 91 3.48 7.34 -13.88
CA LYS A 91 3.99 6.26 -13.04
C LYS A 91 4.88 6.84 -11.97
N PHE A 92 4.62 6.45 -10.73
CA PHE A 92 5.56 6.74 -9.67
C PHE A 92 6.82 5.90 -9.85
N ALA A 93 7.94 6.49 -9.45
CA ALA A 93 9.24 5.86 -9.41
C ALA A 93 9.99 6.33 -8.17
N TYR A 94 11.00 5.57 -7.77
CA TYR A 94 11.96 5.98 -6.78
C TYR A 94 13.22 6.49 -7.47
N GLN A 95 13.59 7.74 -7.21
CA GLN A 95 14.89 8.28 -7.59
C GLN A 95 15.87 8.06 -6.45
N THR A 96 16.93 7.28 -6.68
CA THR A 96 17.99 7.02 -5.69
C THR A 96 18.83 8.27 -5.42
N PRO A 97 19.62 8.28 -4.33
CA PRO A 97 20.54 9.39 -4.04
C PRO A 97 21.55 9.70 -5.16
N ASP A 98 21.97 8.70 -5.94
CA ASP A 98 22.86 8.86 -7.10
C ASP A 98 22.12 9.24 -8.40
N GLY A 99 20.80 9.44 -8.32
CA GLY A 99 19.98 10.00 -9.39
C GLY A 99 19.32 8.99 -10.33
N LYS A 100 19.57 7.69 -10.19
CA LYS A 100 18.89 6.65 -10.98
C LYS A 100 17.42 6.58 -10.60
N VAL A 101 16.57 6.27 -11.58
CA VAL A 101 15.12 6.24 -11.40
C VAL A 101 14.63 4.83 -11.62
N TYR A 102 13.98 4.24 -10.63
CA TYR A 102 13.41 2.90 -10.68
C TYR A 102 11.89 2.99 -10.60
N VAL A 103 11.23 2.64 -11.71
CA VAL A 103 9.76 2.64 -11.79
C VAL A 103 9.22 1.47 -10.97
N PHE A 104 8.23 1.73 -10.12
CA PHE A 104 7.59 0.67 -9.35
C PHE A 104 6.88 -0.31 -10.29
N ASN A 105 6.82 -1.57 -9.88
CA ASN A 105 6.13 -2.63 -10.61
C ASN A 105 5.57 -3.68 -9.66
N THR A 106 4.96 -4.73 -10.21
CA THR A 106 4.37 -5.86 -9.47
C THR A 106 5.32 -6.58 -8.52
N TYR A 107 6.62 -6.64 -8.81
CA TYR A 107 7.64 -7.29 -7.98
C TYR A 107 8.22 -6.39 -6.89
N THR A 108 8.06 -5.07 -7.00
CA THR A 108 8.40 -4.14 -5.91
C THR A 108 7.31 -4.06 -4.84
N ASN A 109 6.11 -4.60 -5.11
CA ASN A 109 4.95 -4.52 -4.21
C ASN A 109 4.90 -5.66 -3.20
N PRO A 110 4.15 -5.51 -2.08
CA PRO A 110 3.80 -6.65 -1.24
C PRO A 110 3.01 -7.70 -2.02
N ILE A 111 3.25 -8.95 -1.68
CA ILE A 111 2.40 -10.07 -2.10
C ILE A 111 1.13 -10.04 -1.27
N LEU A 112 0.02 -9.65 -1.90
CA LEU A 112 -1.30 -9.68 -1.28
C LEU A 112 -1.88 -11.10 -1.38
N PRO A 113 -2.53 -11.62 -0.33
CA PRO A 113 -3.31 -12.84 -0.43
C PRO A 113 -4.41 -12.67 -1.49
N ASP A 114 -4.66 -13.73 -2.25
CA ASP A 114 -5.74 -13.76 -3.22
C ASP A 114 -7.12 -13.58 -2.53
N SER A 115 -8.11 -13.12 -3.29
CA SER A 115 -9.49 -12.92 -2.82
C SER A 115 -10.16 -14.20 -2.33
N PHE A 116 -9.73 -15.39 -2.76
CA PHE A 116 -10.27 -16.68 -2.34
C PHE A 116 -9.47 -17.36 -1.21
N HIS A 117 -8.26 -16.88 -0.91
CA HIS A 117 -7.43 -17.44 0.15
C HIS A 117 -8.12 -17.30 1.52
N PRO A 118 -8.26 -18.35 2.33
CA PRO A 118 -9.00 -18.29 3.59
C PRO A 118 -8.30 -17.38 4.62
N ASP A 119 -6.97 -17.40 4.64
CA ASP A 119 -6.19 -16.48 5.45
C ASP A 119 -5.95 -15.15 4.70
N LYS A 120 -6.39 -14.04 5.30
CA LYS A 120 -6.20 -12.67 4.78
C LYS A 120 -5.10 -11.90 5.49
N ASN A 121 -4.31 -12.55 6.35
CA ASN A 121 -3.13 -11.94 6.96
C ASN A 121 -2.12 -11.56 5.88
N LEU A 122 -1.65 -10.32 5.90
CA LEU A 122 -0.47 -9.96 5.12
C LEU A 122 0.78 -10.57 5.74
N ARG A 123 1.70 -10.98 4.89
CA ARG A 123 3.04 -11.39 5.32
C ARG A 123 3.72 -10.21 6.01
N THR A 124 4.52 -10.53 7.02
CA THR A 124 5.24 -9.56 7.85
C THR A 124 6.72 -9.41 7.45
N LYS A 125 7.21 -10.29 6.55
CA LYS A 125 8.53 -10.21 5.90
C LYS A 125 8.34 -10.16 4.40
N HIS A 126 9.12 -9.31 3.75
CA HIS A 126 8.97 -9.03 2.33
C HIS A 126 10.28 -9.21 1.59
N ASP A 127 10.20 -9.95 0.48
CA ASP A 127 11.27 -9.99 -0.50
C ASP A 127 11.30 -8.66 -1.25
N MET A 128 12.51 -8.20 -1.55
CA MET A 128 12.73 -6.96 -2.29
C MET A 128 13.22 -7.30 -3.69
N GLN A 129 12.84 -6.50 -4.69
CA GLN A 129 13.34 -6.68 -6.05
C GLN A 129 14.77 -6.11 -6.14
N ALA A 130 15.72 -6.91 -6.64
CA ALA A 130 17.08 -6.44 -6.88
C ALA A 130 17.10 -5.41 -8.01
N THR A 131 17.91 -4.35 -7.88
CA THR A 131 18.15 -3.36 -8.94
C THR A 131 19.42 -3.70 -9.74
N ASP A 132 19.51 -3.17 -10.95
CA ASP A 132 20.65 -3.37 -11.86
C ASP A 132 22.00 -2.87 -11.31
N ASP A 133 21.98 -2.03 -10.27
CA ASP A 133 23.15 -1.50 -9.61
C ASP A 133 23.55 -2.23 -8.32
N GLY A 134 22.90 -3.36 -8.05
CA GLY A 134 23.15 -4.20 -6.87
C GLY A 134 22.40 -3.76 -5.61
N GLY A 135 21.56 -2.72 -5.69
CA GLY A 135 20.61 -2.38 -4.63
C GLY A 135 19.36 -3.27 -4.64
N LYS A 136 18.39 -2.90 -3.81
CA LYS A 136 17.08 -3.56 -3.69
C LYS A 136 15.99 -2.54 -3.43
N LEU A 137 14.80 -2.75 -3.98
CA LEU A 137 13.64 -1.88 -3.82
C LEU A 137 12.40 -2.67 -3.42
N PHE A 138 11.67 -2.13 -2.44
CA PHE A 138 10.34 -2.56 -2.07
C PHE A 138 9.49 -1.33 -1.74
N ALA A 139 8.27 -1.28 -2.26
CA ALA A 139 7.35 -0.18 -2.03
C ALA A 139 5.89 -0.63 -2.09
N CYS A 140 5.06 -0.05 -1.25
CA CYS A 140 3.63 -0.19 -1.27
C CYS A 140 2.94 1.03 -1.90
N CYS A 141 1.85 0.86 -2.65
CA CYS A 141 1.47 -0.34 -3.38
C CYS A 141 0.84 0.08 -4.70
N GLU A 142 1.41 -0.36 -5.82
CA GLU A 142 0.67 -0.37 -7.07
C GLU A 142 -0.37 -1.49 -7.04
N ASN A 143 -1.59 -1.20 -7.51
CA ASN A 143 -2.67 -2.18 -7.66
C ASN A 143 -3.19 -2.79 -6.35
N GLY A 144 -3.31 -1.97 -5.29
CA GLY A 144 -3.95 -2.39 -4.05
C GLY A 144 -5.34 -2.98 -4.29
N GLN A 145 -5.63 -4.10 -3.64
CA GLN A 145 -6.96 -4.71 -3.68
C GLN A 145 -7.90 -3.93 -2.75
N ARG A 146 -9.16 -3.69 -3.20
CA ARG A 146 -10.15 -2.90 -2.44
C ARG A 146 -10.36 -3.35 -1.00
N GLN A 147 -10.18 -4.64 -0.72
CA GLN A 147 -10.34 -5.21 0.62
C GLN A 147 -9.16 -4.87 1.56
N TYR A 148 -8.00 -4.46 1.03
CA TYR A 148 -6.81 -4.09 1.81
C TYR A 148 -6.59 -2.57 1.79
N THR A 149 -7.48 -1.79 2.39
CA THR A 149 -7.43 -0.31 2.36
C THR A 149 -6.08 0.26 2.82
N GLY A 150 -5.44 -0.33 3.83
CA GLY A 150 -4.12 0.10 4.32
C GLY A 150 -2.99 -0.05 3.30
N THR A 151 -3.20 -0.86 2.27
CA THR A 151 -2.28 -1.06 1.14
C THR A 151 -2.87 -0.55 -0.18
N THR A 152 -3.85 0.36 -0.11
CA THR A 152 -4.40 1.02 -1.31
C THR A 152 -3.90 2.45 -1.39
N GLY A 153 -3.44 2.84 -2.58
CA GLY A 153 -3.04 4.21 -2.82
C GLY A 153 -2.53 4.41 -4.24
N ASN A 154 -3.16 5.32 -4.97
CA ASN A 154 -2.71 5.71 -6.31
C ASN A 154 -1.98 7.06 -6.30
N ALA A 155 -1.86 7.71 -5.13
CA ALA A 155 -1.25 9.01 -4.97
C ALA A 155 -0.13 9.02 -3.92
N VAL A 156 0.10 7.93 -3.19
CA VAL A 156 1.19 7.75 -2.23
C VAL A 156 1.96 6.45 -2.49
N ARG A 157 3.27 6.49 -2.27
CA ARG A 157 4.19 5.36 -2.27
C ARG A 157 5.03 5.42 -1.02
N TYR A 158 5.20 4.28 -0.35
CA TYR A 158 6.07 4.18 0.82
C TYR A 158 6.79 2.84 0.82
N GLY A 159 8.04 2.83 1.26
CA GLY A 159 8.91 1.70 1.00
C GLY A 159 10.29 1.83 1.59
N ALA A 160 11.15 0.94 1.16
CA ALA A 160 12.57 0.99 1.42
C ALA A 160 13.35 0.74 0.14
N TRP A 161 14.37 1.56 -0.08
CA TRP A 161 15.48 1.24 -0.96
C TRP A 161 16.68 0.85 -0.11
N ILE A 162 17.39 -0.21 -0.47
CA ILE A 162 18.62 -0.61 0.20
C ILE A 162 19.72 -0.62 -0.85
N ASP A 163 20.78 0.15 -0.62
CA ASP A 163 21.90 0.23 -1.55
C ASP A 163 22.72 -1.08 -1.58
N LYS A 164 23.64 -1.18 -2.53
CA LYS A 164 24.55 -2.34 -2.66
C LYS A 164 25.43 -2.61 -1.42
N ASN A 165 25.58 -1.63 -0.53
CA ASN A 165 26.35 -1.73 0.72
C ASN A 165 25.45 -2.06 1.93
N GLY A 166 24.14 -2.21 1.73
CA GLY A 166 23.18 -2.47 2.81
C GLY A 166 22.66 -1.21 3.52
N LYS A 167 22.98 0.00 3.05
CA LYS A 167 22.42 1.25 3.59
C LYS A 167 20.96 1.38 3.16
N ALA A 168 20.05 1.38 4.12
CA ALA A 168 18.64 1.56 3.87
C ALA A 168 18.26 3.04 3.73
N ASP A 169 17.24 3.30 2.93
CA ASP A 169 16.49 4.54 2.87
C ASP A 169 15.00 4.21 2.91
N LEU A 170 14.38 4.43 4.06
CA LEU A 170 12.94 4.30 4.25
C LEU A 170 12.29 5.60 3.80
N PHE A 171 11.36 5.52 2.86
CA PHE A 171 10.72 6.68 2.23
C PHE A 171 9.20 6.57 2.23
N VAL A 172 8.54 7.73 2.21
CA VAL A 172 7.14 7.87 1.83
C VAL A 172 6.97 9.15 1.04
N GLY A 173 6.31 9.09 -0.10
CA GLY A 173 6.05 10.26 -0.90
C GLY A 173 4.90 10.09 -1.86
N GLY A 174 4.37 11.21 -2.34
CA GLY A 174 3.14 11.21 -3.10
C GLY A 174 2.70 12.59 -3.54
N ILE A 175 1.60 12.63 -4.29
CA ILE A 175 0.97 13.88 -4.73
C ILE A 175 0.28 14.53 -3.53
N LEU A 176 0.77 15.69 -3.11
CA LEU A 176 0.29 16.39 -1.92
C LEU A 176 -1.19 16.78 -2.09
N ALA A 177 -1.98 16.60 -1.03
CA ALA A 177 -3.38 17.00 -1.01
C ALA A 177 -3.51 18.54 -1.00
N ASP A 178 -4.52 19.06 -1.67
CA ASP A 178 -4.87 20.48 -1.60
C ASP A 178 -5.76 20.68 -0.38
N ALA A 179 -5.23 21.33 0.67
CA ALA A 179 -5.95 21.52 1.93
C ALA A 179 -7.29 22.24 1.75
N THR A 180 -7.40 23.10 0.72
CA THR A 180 -8.63 23.84 0.42
C THR A 180 -9.73 22.99 -0.21
N LYS A 181 -9.39 21.76 -0.61
CA LYS A 181 -10.30 20.78 -1.24
C LYS A 181 -10.40 19.47 -0.44
N MET A 182 -9.82 19.44 0.76
CA MET A 182 -10.00 18.35 1.71
C MET A 182 -11.42 18.38 2.28
N GLN A 183 -11.80 17.32 3.02
CA GLN A 183 -13.17 17.17 3.51
C GLN A 183 -13.67 18.38 4.32
N GLY A 184 -14.91 18.80 4.07
CA GLY A 184 -15.53 19.92 4.78
C GLY A 184 -14.93 21.29 4.45
N ALA A 185 -13.92 21.40 3.58
CA ALA A 185 -13.33 22.67 3.14
C ALA A 185 -14.25 23.38 2.13
N THR A 186 -15.32 23.97 2.64
CA THR A 186 -16.26 24.81 1.89
C THR A 186 -15.94 26.29 2.09
N GLU A 187 -16.54 27.16 1.28
CA GLU A 187 -16.46 28.62 1.48
C GLU A 187 -16.92 29.05 2.89
N GLU A 188 -18.02 28.45 3.38
CA GLU A 188 -18.53 28.67 4.75
C GLU A 188 -17.49 28.31 5.83
N ASN A 189 -16.71 27.25 5.61
CA ASN A 189 -15.63 26.83 6.49
C ASN A 189 -14.29 27.47 6.13
N LYS A 190 -14.30 28.57 5.34
CA LYS A 190 -13.10 29.33 4.91
C LYS A 190 -12.05 28.45 4.23
N PHE A 191 -12.49 27.45 3.46
CA PHE A 191 -11.64 26.47 2.78
C PHE A 191 -10.67 25.74 3.73
N ARG A 192 -11.11 25.47 4.97
CA ARG A 192 -10.36 24.68 5.94
C ARG A 192 -10.99 23.30 6.14
N PRO A 193 -10.18 22.23 6.24
CA PRO A 193 -10.69 20.90 6.54
C PRO A 193 -11.51 20.90 7.84
N LYS A 194 -12.57 20.09 7.88
CA LYS A 194 -13.48 20.00 9.04
C LYS A 194 -13.88 18.55 9.32
N GLY A 195 -14.30 18.30 10.57
CA GLY A 195 -14.81 17.02 11.02
C GLY A 195 -13.71 16.03 11.34
N LYS A 196 -14.02 14.74 11.21
CA LYS A 196 -13.13 13.63 11.58
C LYS A 196 -12.96 12.66 10.42
N ALA A 197 -11.80 12.03 10.33
CA ALA A 197 -11.49 10.97 9.37
C ALA A 197 -10.60 9.91 10.01
N THR A 198 -10.80 8.65 9.65
CA THR A 198 -9.96 7.53 10.09
C THR A 198 -9.30 6.87 8.89
N TYR A 199 -7.98 6.84 8.91
CA TYR A 199 -7.16 6.19 7.89
C TYR A 199 -6.75 4.82 8.39
N GLU A 200 -6.93 3.84 7.54
CA GLU A 200 -6.33 2.53 7.71
C GLU A 200 -4.94 2.59 7.10
N VAL A 201 -3.92 2.24 7.89
CA VAL A 201 -2.51 2.37 7.50
C VAL A 201 -1.76 1.05 7.63
N TRP A 202 -0.64 0.98 6.94
CA TRP A 202 0.33 -0.11 7.04
C TRP A 202 1.73 0.48 7.07
N ALA A 203 2.62 -0.11 7.86
CA ALA A 203 3.94 0.44 8.13
C ALA A 203 5.06 -0.54 7.80
N LEU A 204 6.20 0.02 7.43
CA LEU A 204 7.40 -0.69 7.02
C LEU A 204 8.59 -0.24 7.87
N ARG A 205 9.45 -1.21 8.18
CA ARG A 205 10.77 -1.05 8.81
C ARG A 205 11.80 -1.82 8.00
N VAL A 206 13.08 -1.45 8.14
CA VAL A 206 14.19 -2.31 7.71
C VAL A 206 14.81 -2.97 8.93
N LYS A 207 14.88 -4.30 8.90
CA LYS A 207 15.48 -5.11 9.97
C LYS A 207 16.31 -6.22 9.35
N ASN A 208 17.54 -6.37 9.82
CA ASN A 208 18.49 -7.39 9.33
C ASN A 208 18.66 -7.36 7.79
N GLY A 209 18.69 -6.17 7.19
CA GLY A 209 18.87 -5.98 5.74
C GLY A 209 17.66 -6.35 4.88
N GLY A 210 16.49 -6.60 5.48
CA GLY A 210 15.23 -6.86 4.78
C GLY A 210 14.09 -5.96 5.26
N VAL A 211 12.99 -5.96 4.51
CA VAL A 211 11.78 -5.19 4.86
C VAL A 211 10.84 -6.04 5.68
N VAL A 212 10.41 -5.48 6.81
CA VAL A 212 9.37 -6.05 7.67
C VAL A 212 8.22 -5.07 7.83
N SER A 213 7.03 -5.57 8.13
CA SER A 213 5.83 -4.75 8.18
C SER A 213 4.96 -4.96 9.41
N SER A 214 4.18 -3.93 9.75
CA SER A 214 3.15 -4.00 10.78
C SER A 214 2.12 -5.09 10.47
N SER A 215 1.41 -5.52 11.50
CA SER A 215 0.32 -6.49 11.37
C SER A 215 -0.80 -5.90 10.52
N TYR A 216 -1.35 -6.73 9.63
CA TYR A 216 -2.49 -6.34 8.82
C TYR A 216 -3.35 -7.54 8.44
N ARG A 217 -4.62 -7.47 8.80
CA ARG A 217 -5.69 -8.33 8.33
C ARG A 217 -6.93 -7.45 8.10
N PRO A 218 -7.48 -7.41 6.88
CA PRO A 218 -8.62 -6.54 6.60
C PRO A 218 -9.83 -6.94 7.43
N ASN A 219 -10.56 -5.94 7.92
CA ASN A 219 -11.84 -6.15 8.59
C ASN A 219 -12.98 -6.19 7.56
N THR A 220 -13.05 -7.28 6.81
CA THR A 220 -14.03 -7.49 5.74
C THR A 220 -14.65 -8.86 5.86
N PHE A 221 -15.94 -8.99 5.58
CA PHE A 221 -16.62 -10.29 5.60
C PHE A 221 -15.87 -11.34 4.74
N PRO A 222 -15.62 -12.56 5.25
CA PRO A 222 -16.09 -13.12 6.54
C PRO A 222 -15.26 -12.73 7.77
N ASN A 223 -14.10 -12.09 7.61
CA ASN A 223 -13.16 -11.73 8.68
C ASN A 223 -13.57 -10.44 9.39
N LYS A 224 -14.49 -10.54 10.36
CA LYS A 224 -14.94 -9.39 11.18
C LYS A 224 -14.00 -9.00 12.33
N ASP A 225 -12.96 -9.80 12.57
CA ASP A 225 -11.95 -9.55 13.60
C ASP A 225 -10.63 -9.09 12.96
N GLY A 226 -10.69 -8.18 11.99
CA GLY A 226 -9.50 -7.65 11.31
C GLY A 226 -8.46 -7.09 12.29
N VAL A 227 -7.19 -7.15 11.91
CA VAL A 227 -6.10 -6.48 12.63
C VAL A 227 -5.69 -5.29 11.77
N GLN A 228 -6.11 -4.10 12.16
CA GLN A 228 -5.92 -2.88 11.38
C GLN A 228 -5.17 -1.86 12.22
N SER A 229 -4.23 -1.16 11.60
CA SER A 229 -3.64 0.03 12.18
C SER A 229 -4.47 1.23 11.76
N LEU A 230 -5.04 1.94 12.74
CA LEU A 230 -5.96 3.04 12.49
C LEU A 230 -5.36 4.34 13.02
N LEU A 231 -5.30 5.34 12.15
CA LEU A 231 -4.93 6.71 12.50
C LEU A 231 -6.13 7.63 12.27
N THR A 232 -6.59 8.26 13.33
CA THR A 232 -7.73 9.18 13.28
C THR A 232 -7.24 10.61 13.36
N VAL A 233 -7.67 11.43 12.42
CA VAL A 233 -7.50 12.88 12.43
C VAL A 233 -8.81 13.56 12.77
N ASN A 234 -8.75 14.51 13.69
CA ASN A 234 -9.84 15.41 13.99
C ASN A 234 -9.44 16.83 13.55
N PHE A 235 -9.97 17.26 12.41
CA PHE A 235 -9.67 18.56 11.82
C PHE A 235 -10.24 19.72 12.64
N ASN A 236 -11.27 19.49 13.46
CA ASN A 236 -11.81 20.52 14.36
C ASN A 236 -10.82 20.89 15.47
N THR A 237 -9.98 19.93 15.89
CA THR A 237 -8.99 20.13 16.96
C THR A 237 -7.56 20.26 16.43
N GLY A 238 -7.34 19.94 15.14
CA GLY A 238 -6.00 19.90 14.56
C GLY A 238 -5.13 18.82 15.20
N LYS A 239 -5.72 17.68 15.57
CA LYS A 239 -5.00 16.57 16.22
C LYS A 239 -5.13 15.28 15.43
N LEU A 240 -4.10 14.46 15.49
CA LEU A 240 -4.05 13.11 14.95
C LEU A 240 -3.56 12.14 16.02
N GLY A 241 -4.12 10.94 16.05
CA GLY A 241 -3.68 9.90 16.97
C GLY A 241 -4.07 8.51 16.48
N GLY A 242 -3.62 7.49 17.20
CA GLY A 242 -3.85 6.11 16.84
C GLY A 242 -2.61 5.25 17.08
N THR A 243 -2.69 4.00 16.63
CA THR A 243 -1.65 3.00 16.84
C THR A 243 -1.40 2.21 15.57
N ILE A 244 -0.12 2.03 15.24
CA ILE A 244 0.34 1.04 14.28
C ILE A 244 0.64 -0.25 15.03
N VAL A 245 -0.06 -1.32 14.68
CA VAL A 245 -0.02 -2.61 15.38
C VAL A 245 1.19 -3.43 14.91
N GLY A 246 2.10 -3.71 15.83
CA GLY A 246 3.32 -4.48 15.61
C GLY A 246 3.09 -6.00 15.56
N ASN A 247 4.21 -6.73 15.50
CA ASN A 247 4.29 -8.20 15.54
C ASN A 247 5.73 -8.64 15.85
N SER A 248 6.00 -9.94 15.87
CA SER A 248 7.33 -10.49 16.14
C SER A 248 8.42 -10.02 15.15
N ASP A 249 8.07 -9.78 13.90
CA ASP A 249 9.02 -9.36 12.87
C ASP A 249 9.27 -7.85 12.92
N PHE A 250 8.18 -7.07 12.87
CA PHE A 250 8.19 -5.61 12.93
C PHE A 250 8.68 -5.07 14.26
N GLY A 251 8.43 -5.80 15.36
CA GLY A 251 8.64 -5.35 16.72
C GLY A 251 7.39 -4.72 17.32
N ALA A 252 7.59 -3.93 18.38
CA ALA A 252 6.51 -3.30 19.13
C ALA A 252 5.67 -2.32 18.29
N ASP A 253 4.44 -2.11 18.75
CA ASP A 253 3.52 -1.09 18.26
C ASP A 253 4.18 0.30 18.21
N ILE A 254 3.64 1.16 17.34
CA ILE A 254 3.96 2.59 17.33
C ILE A 254 2.71 3.35 17.74
N ARG A 255 2.77 4.03 18.88
CA ARG A 255 1.68 4.89 19.36
C ARG A 255 1.94 6.33 18.97
N PHE A 256 0.93 7.00 18.44
CA PHE A 256 0.97 8.42 18.10
C PHE A 256 0.46 9.18 19.34
N ASP A 257 1.36 9.90 20.01
CA ASP A 257 1.11 10.42 21.36
C ASP A 257 0.52 11.84 21.34
N ASP A 258 1.20 12.77 20.69
CA ASP A 258 0.72 14.15 20.50
C ASP A 258 1.14 14.61 19.11
N VAL A 259 0.21 14.54 18.17
CA VAL A 259 0.44 14.90 16.77
C VAL A 259 -0.51 16.01 16.38
N SER A 260 0.08 17.11 15.91
CA SER A 260 -0.65 18.28 15.46
C SER A 260 -0.79 18.27 13.95
N VAL A 261 -1.94 18.72 13.47
CA VAL A 261 -2.30 18.78 12.05
C VAL A 261 -2.47 20.23 11.64
N GLN A 262 -1.76 20.62 10.59
CA GLN A 262 -1.85 21.95 10.00
C GLN A 262 -2.03 21.83 8.49
N GLY A 263 -3.24 22.15 8.02
CA GLY A 263 -3.59 22.00 6.61
C GLY A 263 -3.49 20.55 6.16
N ASN A 264 -2.62 20.28 5.19
CA ASN A 264 -2.36 18.96 4.62
C ASN A 264 -1.15 18.24 5.26
N ARG A 265 -0.58 18.77 6.36
CA ARG A 265 0.61 18.23 7.03
C ARG A 265 0.33 17.90 8.48
N PHE A 266 1.14 17.00 9.03
CA PHE A 266 1.13 16.71 10.45
C PHE A 266 2.53 16.40 10.98
N SER A 267 2.76 16.72 12.25
CA SER A 267 3.98 16.38 12.96
C SER A 267 3.76 16.35 14.47
N GLY A 268 4.64 15.64 15.17
CA GLY A 268 4.54 15.51 16.63
C GLY A 268 5.36 14.37 17.18
N SER A 269 4.93 13.83 18.32
CA SER A 269 5.60 12.74 19.02
C SER A 269 4.92 11.39 18.83
N ALA A 270 5.74 10.35 18.84
CA ALA A 270 5.30 8.96 18.86
C ALA A 270 6.17 8.16 19.84
N SER A 271 5.74 6.96 20.19
CA SER A 271 6.52 6.04 21.02
C SER A 271 6.42 4.60 20.52
N SER A 272 7.50 3.84 20.71
CA SER A 272 7.54 2.40 20.40
C SER A 272 8.50 1.73 21.38
N ASN A 273 8.04 0.66 22.05
CA ASN A 273 8.84 -0.06 23.05
C ASN A 273 9.45 0.84 24.14
N GLY A 274 8.72 1.87 24.60
CA GLY A 274 9.22 2.84 25.58
C GLY A 274 10.25 3.86 25.03
N VAL A 275 10.58 3.78 23.74
CA VAL A 275 11.47 4.74 23.07
C VAL A 275 10.62 5.86 22.48
N ALA A 276 10.94 7.10 22.86
CA ALA A 276 10.33 8.29 22.26
C ALA A 276 10.87 8.54 20.84
N GLY A 277 9.98 8.90 19.94
CA GLY A 277 10.27 9.23 18.56
C GLY A 277 9.48 10.44 18.08
N LYS A 278 9.75 10.85 16.85
CA LYS A 278 9.08 11.96 16.17
C LYS A 278 8.39 11.45 14.93
N VAL A 279 7.19 11.95 14.67
CA VAL A 279 6.43 11.67 13.47
C VAL A 279 6.31 12.93 12.61
N GLU A 280 6.45 12.75 11.30
CA GLU A 280 6.23 13.77 10.28
C GLU A 280 5.53 13.13 9.09
N GLY A 281 4.57 13.81 8.50
CA GLY A 281 3.90 13.33 7.29
C GLY A 281 2.89 14.29 6.72
N ALA A 282 2.15 13.79 5.74
CA ALA A 282 1.17 14.57 5.00
C ALA A 282 -0.03 13.73 4.55
N PHE A 283 -1.08 14.45 4.14
CA PHE A 283 -2.21 13.89 3.40
C PHE A 283 -1.93 13.99 1.90
N TYR A 284 -2.28 12.95 1.17
CA TYR A 284 -2.01 12.79 -0.25
C TYR A 284 -3.30 12.54 -1.04
N GLY A 285 -3.26 12.83 -2.34
CA GLY A 285 -4.35 12.55 -3.28
C GLY A 285 -5.11 13.80 -3.72
N ARG A 286 -5.46 13.81 -5.01
CA ARG A 286 -6.14 14.91 -5.71
C ARG A 286 -7.67 14.82 -5.63
N GLY A 287 -8.21 13.93 -4.80
CA GLY A 287 -9.62 13.62 -4.81
C GLY A 287 -10.10 13.09 -6.17
N GLY A 288 -11.40 12.86 -6.27
CA GLY A 288 -12.10 12.50 -7.49
C GLY A 288 -13.49 13.10 -7.48
N TYR A 289 -14.34 12.74 -8.44
CA TYR A 289 -15.68 13.31 -8.56
C TYR A 289 -16.52 13.24 -7.26
N ARG A 290 -16.31 12.20 -6.43
CA ARG A 290 -17.03 11.99 -5.15
C ARG A 290 -16.12 11.89 -3.93
N THR A 291 -14.82 12.15 -4.09
CA THR A 291 -13.83 11.95 -3.02
C THR A 291 -13.07 13.25 -2.83
N PRO A 292 -13.04 13.83 -1.62
CA PRO A 292 -12.23 15.03 -1.37
C PRO A 292 -10.73 14.72 -1.53
N HIS A 293 -9.91 15.77 -1.62
CA HIS A 293 -8.45 15.59 -1.52
C HIS A 293 -8.07 15.00 -0.14
N GLY A 294 -6.88 14.43 -0.06
CA GLY A 294 -6.38 13.84 1.20
C GLY A 294 -7.04 12.50 1.51
N ASP A 295 -7.37 11.70 0.50
CA ASP A 295 -7.90 10.35 0.69
C ASP A 295 -6.85 9.31 1.05
N GLN A 296 -5.59 9.71 0.96
CA GLN A 296 -4.43 8.93 1.40
C GLN A 296 -3.64 9.70 2.46
N ILE A 297 -2.91 8.96 3.27
CA ILE A 297 -2.03 9.48 4.31
C ILE A 297 -0.69 8.77 4.21
N GLY A 298 0.39 9.46 4.61
CA GLY A 298 1.68 8.83 4.76
C GLY A 298 2.63 9.67 5.60
N GLY A 299 3.59 9.01 6.22
CA GLY A 299 4.58 9.68 7.07
C GLY A 299 5.71 8.76 7.50
N LYS A 300 6.67 9.35 8.18
CA LYS A 300 7.79 8.65 8.81
C LYS A 300 7.71 8.79 10.32
N VAL A 301 8.26 7.83 11.02
CA VAL A 301 8.52 7.88 12.46
C VAL A 301 9.99 7.61 12.69
N VAL A 302 10.68 8.55 13.34
CA VAL A 302 12.12 8.48 13.59
C VAL A 302 12.38 8.41 15.09
N PHE A 303 13.23 7.49 15.50
CA PHE A 303 13.60 7.25 16.89
C PHE A 303 15.10 7.50 17.06
N ASP A 304 15.47 8.70 17.48
CA ASP A 304 16.88 9.12 17.56
C ASP A 304 17.74 8.21 18.45
N LYS A 305 17.14 7.66 19.53
CA LYS A 305 17.81 6.74 20.46
C LYS A 305 17.94 5.31 19.95
N ASP A 306 17.10 4.91 18.98
CA ASP A 306 17.12 3.59 18.38
C ASP A 306 16.61 3.65 16.94
N ARG A 307 17.52 3.96 16.01
CA ARG A 307 17.18 4.08 14.59
C ARG A 307 16.71 2.76 13.95
N SER A 308 16.88 1.62 14.61
CA SER A 308 16.32 0.35 14.11
C SER A 308 14.78 0.34 14.16
N LEU A 309 14.19 1.22 14.95
CA LEU A 309 12.74 1.42 15.05
C LEU A 309 12.20 2.39 13.99
N ASN A 310 13.07 3.08 13.24
CA ASN A 310 12.67 4.02 12.19
C ASN A 310 11.72 3.34 11.21
N SER A 311 10.59 3.99 10.95
CA SER A 311 9.50 3.41 10.17
C SER A 311 8.95 4.42 9.18
N VAL A 312 8.39 3.92 8.09
CA VAL A 312 7.48 4.70 7.23
C VAL A 312 6.13 4.01 7.18
N PHE A 313 5.08 4.77 6.97
CA PHE A 313 3.74 4.26 6.84
C PHE A 313 2.98 4.99 5.75
N GLY A 314 1.98 4.31 5.22
CA GLY A 314 0.99 4.94 4.38
C GLY A 314 -0.31 4.16 4.38
N GLY A 315 -1.33 4.73 3.78
CA GLY A 315 -2.65 4.12 3.73
C GLY A 315 -3.70 5.06 3.19
N ALA A 316 -4.96 4.68 3.39
CA ALA A 316 -6.10 5.37 2.82
C ALA A 316 -7.29 5.39 3.77
N THR A 317 -8.25 6.27 3.47
CA THR A 317 -9.56 6.29 4.11
C THR A 317 -10.66 6.09 3.08
N SER A 318 -11.68 5.33 3.45
CA SER A 318 -12.90 5.15 2.68
C SER A 318 -13.90 6.27 2.98
N ASN A 319 -14.99 6.33 2.22
CA ASN A 319 -16.08 7.28 2.50
C ASN A 319 -16.81 6.96 3.81
N SER A 320 -16.90 5.69 4.21
CA SER A 320 -17.55 5.31 5.48
C SER A 320 -16.74 5.76 6.70
N MET A 321 -15.43 5.94 6.55
CA MET A 321 -14.51 6.39 7.62
C MET A 321 -14.30 7.92 7.66
N ARG A 322 -15.13 8.69 6.94
CA ARG A 322 -15.14 10.17 6.97
C ARG A 322 -16.46 10.70 7.51
N ARG A 323 -16.38 11.72 8.36
CA ARG A 323 -17.54 12.48 8.85
C ARG A 323 -17.20 13.98 8.85
N PRO A 324 -17.46 14.71 7.76
CA PRO A 324 -17.11 16.15 7.64
C PRO A 324 -17.97 17.05 8.56
N ASP A 325 -19.12 16.54 9.00
CA ASP A 325 -20.09 17.18 9.89
C ASP A 325 -19.91 16.79 11.36
N ASP A 326 -18.98 15.89 11.68
CA ASP A 326 -18.66 15.49 13.06
C ASP A 326 -18.18 16.69 13.88
N THR A 327 -18.76 16.88 15.06
CA THR A 327 -18.44 17.97 15.99
C THR A 327 -17.67 17.49 17.22
N SER A 328 -17.38 16.19 17.33
CA SER A 328 -16.56 15.62 18.39
C SER A 328 -15.17 16.23 18.42
N ARG A 329 -14.53 16.15 19.59
CA ARG A 329 -13.17 16.66 19.85
C ARG A 329 -12.17 15.54 20.17
N ASP A 330 -12.61 14.29 20.15
CA ASP A 330 -11.79 13.11 20.40
C ASP A 330 -11.15 12.56 19.12
N LEU A 331 -10.31 11.54 19.30
CA LEU A 331 -9.63 10.80 18.24
C LEU A 331 -10.13 9.34 18.17
N THR A 332 -11.37 9.08 18.61
CA THR A 332 -11.97 7.75 18.50
C THR A 332 -12.15 7.41 17.01
N PRO A 333 -11.70 6.22 16.58
CA PRO A 333 -11.87 5.79 15.19
C PRO A 333 -13.32 5.80 14.72
N ILE A 334 -13.51 6.15 13.45
CA ILE A 334 -14.77 6.00 12.72
C ILE A 334 -14.74 4.62 12.08
N ASN A 335 -15.72 3.77 12.42
CA ASN A 335 -15.90 2.43 11.85
C ASN A 335 -17.10 2.41 10.88
#